data_AF-A0A7Y1VKB3-F1
#
_entry.id   AF-A0A7Y1VKB3-F1
#
_cell.length_a   1.000
_cell.length_b   1.000
_cell.length_c   1.000
_cell.angle_alpha   90.00
_cell.angle_beta   90.00
_cell.angle_gamma   90.00
#
_symmetry.space_group_name_H-M   'P 1'
#
loop_
_entity.id
_entity.type
_entity.pdbx_description
1 polymer ?
#
loop_
_entity_poly.entity_id
_entity_poly.type
_entity_poly.pdbx_seq_one_letter_code
_entity_poly.pdbx_strand_id
1 'polypeptide(L)'
;PMNGSTRLLSGDFDQDGDLDFFVVAIFPDYDQDPLPSLVYLENEDAETFRFTPRIKEGTPEGRWFLLTSGDIDADGDEDVVVSSFTYALTPIPEALSEKWNQSRTDLLILENTFGE
;
A
#
# COMPACT_ATOMS: atom_id res chain seq x y z
N PRO A 1 -8.04 -2.86 -13.24
CA PRO A 1 -8.73 -2.04 -12.21
C PRO A 1 -8.33 -2.54 -10.83
N MET A 2 -8.15 -1.64 -9.85
CA MET A 2 -7.92 -2.02 -8.45
C MET A 2 -9.26 -2.08 -7.73
N ASN A 3 -9.85 -3.27 -7.61
CA ASN A 3 -11.15 -3.43 -6.96
C ASN A 3 -11.02 -3.21 -5.45
N GLY A 4 -12.02 -2.56 -4.85
CA GLY A 4 -12.08 -2.37 -3.40
C GLY A 4 -11.13 -1.31 -2.83
N SER A 5 -10.56 -0.44 -3.66
CA SER A 5 -9.80 0.74 -3.22
C SER A 5 -10.64 1.62 -2.28
N THR A 6 -10.06 2.04 -1.16
CA THR A 6 -10.78 2.80 -0.12
C THR A 6 -9.98 3.94 0.50
N ARG A 7 -8.65 3.92 0.37
CA ARG A 7 -7.76 4.98 0.84
C ARG A 7 -6.71 5.26 -0.21
N LEU A 8 -6.33 6.51 -0.29
CA LEU A 8 -5.20 6.98 -1.08
C LEU A 8 -4.34 7.90 -0.20
N LEU A 9 -3.05 7.91 -0.46
CA LEU A 9 -2.07 8.85 0.05
C LEU A 9 -1.32 9.39 -1.16
N SER A 10 -1.11 10.70 -1.23
CA SER A 10 -0.45 11.37 -2.36
C SER A 10 0.80 12.09 -1.88
N GLY A 11 1.90 11.95 -2.62
CA GLY A 11 3.20 12.53 -2.30
C GLY A 11 4.16 12.33 -3.48
N ASP A 12 5.29 13.04 -3.44
CA ASP A 12 6.41 12.88 -4.38
C ASP A 12 7.37 11.86 -3.75
N PHE A 13 7.06 10.56 -3.88
CA PHE A 13 7.72 9.52 -3.08
C PHE A 13 9.03 9.05 -3.70
N ASP A 14 9.24 9.26 -5.00
CA ASP A 14 10.53 9.02 -5.65
C ASP A 14 11.33 10.31 -5.94
N GLN A 15 10.88 11.45 -5.40
CA GLN A 15 11.56 12.74 -5.44
C GLN A 15 11.86 13.24 -6.87
N ASP A 16 11.03 12.86 -7.84
CA ASP A 16 11.19 13.27 -9.23
C ASP A 16 10.47 14.59 -9.56
N GLY A 17 9.70 15.12 -8.59
CA GLY A 17 9.03 16.40 -8.66
C GLY A 17 7.58 16.30 -9.14
N ASP A 18 7.04 15.10 -9.29
CA ASP A 18 5.65 14.88 -9.62
C ASP A 18 4.85 14.20 -8.47
N LEU A 19 3.54 13.97 -8.68
CA LEU A 19 2.66 13.47 -7.63
C LEU A 19 2.28 12.00 -7.87
N ASP A 20 2.80 11.14 -7.01
CA ASP A 20 2.47 9.72 -6.95
C ASP A 20 1.32 9.41 -6.00
N PHE A 21 0.89 8.15 -6.00
CA PHE A 21 -0.11 7.65 -5.06
C PHE A 21 0.22 6.30 -4.44
N PHE A 22 0.05 6.18 -3.12
CA PHE A 22 -0.21 4.89 -2.49
C PHE A 22 -1.71 4.67 -2.35
N VAL A 23 -2.16 3.47 -2.68
CA VAL A 23 -3.58 3.09 -2.63
C VAL A 23 -3.74 1.81 -1.85
N VAL A 24 -4.73 1.77 -0.96
CA VAL A 24 -5.13 0.57 -0.22
C VAL A 24 -6.51 0.10 -0.66
N ALA A 25 -6.63 -1.21 -0.87
CA ALA A 25 -7.89 -1.90 -1.06
C ALA A 25 -8.19 -2.84 0.13
N ILE A 26 -9.29 -2.57 0.85
CA ILE A 26 -9.76 -3.42 1.96
C ILE A 26 -10.69 -4.55 1.48
N PHE A 27 -11.10 -4.51 0.21
CA PHE A 27 -11.85 -5.55 -0.49
C PHE A 27 -11.19 -5.88 -1.85
N PRO A 28 -9.90 -6.28 -1.86
CA PRO A 28 -9.21 -6.57 -3.11
C PRO A 28 -9.83 -7.78 -3.82
N ASP A 29 -9.50 -7.92 -5.11
CA ASP A 29 -9.77 -9.14 -5.84
C ASP A 29 -8.81 -10.24 -5.35
N TYR A 30 -9.33 -11.17 -4.55
CA TYR A 30 -8.55 -12.22 -3.90
C TYR A 30 -8.03 -13.29 -4.86
N ASP A 31 -8.53 -13.33 -6.10
CA ASP A 31 -8.08 -14.28 -7.13
C ASP A 31 -6.82 -13.77 -7.87
N GLN A 32 -6.37 -12.54 -7.60
CA GLN A 32 -5.17 -11.96 -8.19
C GLN A 32 -3.92 -12.30 -7.37
N ASP A 33 -2.86 -12.69 -8.09
CA ASP A 33 -1.52 -12.93 -7.54
C ASP A 33 -0.50 -12.16 -8.40
N PRO A 34 0.23 -11.17 -7.84
CA PRO A 34 0.21 -10.74 -6.44
C PRO A 34 -1.10 -10.02 -6.04
N LEU A 35 -1.49 -10.14 -4.75
CA LEU A 35 -2.71 -9.54 -4.20
C LEU A 35 -2.61 -8.00 -4.24
N PRO A 36 -3.50 -7.28 -4.95
CA PRO A 36 -3.45 -5.83 -5.07
C PRO A 36 -4.12 -5.13 -3.86
N SER A 37 -3.66 -5.42 -2.64
CA SER A 37 -4.18 -4.81 -1.41
C SER A 37 -3.48 -3.49 -1.04
N LEU A 38 -2.25 -3.30 -1.50
CA LEU A 38 -1.44 -2.09 -1.37
C LEU A 38 -0.65 -1.89 -2.67
N VAL A 39 -0.90 -0.77 -3.34
CA VAL A 39 -0.34 -0.44 -4.65
C VAL A 39 0.27 0.96 -4.59
N TYR A 40 1.49 1.08 -5.08
CA TYR A 40 2.11 2.36 -5.44
C TYR A 40 1.81 2.64 -6.91
N LEU A 41 1.28 3.80 -7.22
CA LEU A 41 1.06 4.31 -8.56
C LEU A 41 2.11 5.40 -8.77
N GLU A 42 3.20 5.03 -9.43
CA GLU A 42 4.22 5.96 -9.89
C GLU A 42 3.63 6.76 -11.04
N ASN A 43 3.62 8.06 -10.93
CA ASN A 43 3.30 8.92 -12.04
C ASN A 43 4.54 9.05 -12.92
N GLU A 44 4.36 8.94 -14.23
CA GLU A 44 5.48 9.02 -15.16
C GLU A 44 5.22 10.00 -16.30
N ASP A 45 4.08 10.68 -16.25
CA ASP A 45 3.74 11.79 -17.12
C ASP A 45 2.59 12.57 -16.47
N ALA A 46 2.96 13.61 -15.72
CA ALA A 46 2.02 14.49 -15.04
C ALA A 46 1.09 15.26 -16.00
N GLU A 47 1.48 15.45 -17.27
CA GLU A 47 0.63 16.15 -18.26
C GLU A 47 -0.49 15.23 -18.75
N THR A 48 -0.22 13.93 -18.89
CA THR A 48 -1.17 12.94 -19.42
C THR A 48 -1.78 12.03 -18.37
N PHE A 49 -1.38 12.16 -17.10
CA PHE A 49 -1.82 11.30 -15.99
C PHE A 49 -1.53 9.82 -16.28
N ARG A 50 -0.32 9.52 -16.76
CA ARG A 50 0.11 8.14 -17.02
C ARG A 50 0.80 7.58 -15.80
N PHE A 51 0.22 6.53 -15.22
CA PHE A 51 0.75 5.88 -14.02
C PHE A 51 1.20 4.44 -14.29
N THR A 52 2.27 4.02 -13.62
CA THR A 52 2.72 2.63 -13.56
C THR A 52 2.38 2.03 -12.18
N PRO A 53 1.51 0.99 -12.11
CA PRO A 53 1.18 0.36 -10.85
C PRO A 53 2.26 -0.63 -10.40
N ARG A 54 2.70 -0.50 -9.15
CA ARG A 54 3.63 -1.40 -8.46
C ARG A 54 2.97 -1.95 -7.20
N ILE A 55 2.69 -3.25 -7.20
CA ILE A 55 2.18 -3.94 -6.01
C ILE A 55 3.36 -4.10 -5.05
N LYS A 56 3.25 -3.53 -3.84
CA LYS A 56 4.35 -3.51 -2.88
C LYS A 56 4.50 -4.89 -2.21
N GLU A 57 5.72 -5.20 -1.79
CA GLU A 57 6.00 -6.46 -1.09
C GLU A 57 5.27 -6.49 0.27
N GLY A 58 5.02 -7.70 0.77
CA GLY A 58 4.31 -7.89 2.04
C GLY A 58 2.79 -7.69 1.97
N THR A 59 2.21 -7.44 0.79
CA THR A 59 0.75 -7.34 0.60
C THR A 59 -0.10 -8.47 1.22
N PRO A 60 0.35 -9.73 1.29
CA PRO A 60 -0.43 -10.79 1.93
C PRO A 60 -0.20 -10.90 3.45
N GLU A 61 0.74 -10.14 4.05
CA GLU A 61 1.10 -10.25 5.47
C GLU A 61 0.11 -9.54 6.40
N GLY A 62 -0.64 -8.59 5.89
CA GLY A 62 -1.66 -7.88 6.63
C GLY A 62 -2.86 -7.53 5.76
N ARG A 63 -3.99 -7.32 6.43
CA ARG A 63 -5.17 -6.72 5.79
C ARG A 63 -5.10 -5.21 5.93
N TRP A 64 -4.46 -4.58 4.96
CA TRP A 64 -4.16 -3.15 4.99
C TRP A 64 -5.41 -2.27 5.03
N PHE A 65 -5.35 -1.19 5.79
CA PHE A 65 -6.52 -0.34 6.05
C PHE A 65 -6.24 1.16 5.98
N LEU A 66 -5.34 1.70 6.82
CA LEU A 66 -5.03 3.13 6.86
C LEU A 66 -3.63 3.39 6.30
N LEU A 67 -3.43 4.61 5.80
CA LEU A 67 -2.18 5.12 5.25
C LEU A 67 -1.83 6.45 5.94
N THR A 68 -0.55 6.66 6.21
CA THR A 68 0.06 7.97 6.52
C THR A 68 1.50 7.98 6.00
N SER A 69 2.06 9.16 5.74
CA SER A 69 3.49 9.33 5.46
C SER A 69 4.15 10.27 6.44
N GLY A 70 5.49 10.23 6.43
CA GLY A 70 6.38 11.17 7.09
C GLY A 70 7.81 10.64 7.05
N ASP A 71 8.77 11.55 7.24
CA ASP A 71 10.19 11.23 7.44
C ASP A 71 10.37 10.62 8.86
N ILE A 72 10.36 9.28 8.97
CA ILE A 72 10.30 8.57 10.27
C ILE A 72 11.68 8.37 10.85
N ASP A 73 12.67 8.15 10.00
CA ASP A 73 14.06 7.90 10.39
C ASP A 73 14.95 9.15 10.33
N ALA A 74 14.41 10.28 9.86
CA ALA A 74 15.06 11.58 9.75
C ALA A 74 16.17 11.64 8.68
N ASP A 75 16.06 10.86 7.60
CA ASP A 75 16.99 10.87 6.47
C ASP A 75 16.65 11.93 5.40
N GLY A 76 15.43 12.47 5.45
CA GLY A 76 14.96 13.54 4.58
C GLY A 76 14.07 13.09 3.43
N ASP A 77 13.71 11.81 3.33
CA ASP A 77 12.69 11.31 2.42
C ASP A 77 11.36 10.99 3.15
N GLU A 78 10.26 10.80 2.40
CA GLU A 78 8.97 10.43 3.00
C GLU A 78 8.76 8.91 3.00
N ASP A 79 8.72 8.32 4.18
CA ASP A 79 8.27 6.94 4.41
C ASP A 79 6.75 6.81 4.37
N VAL A 80 6.27 5.57 4.20
CA VAL A 80 4.83 5.26 4.27
C VAL A 80 4.54 4.22 5.35
N VAL A 81 3.60 4.55 6.24
CA VAL A 81 3.08 3.65 7.28
C VAL A 81 1.69 3.17 6.91
N VAL A 82 1.51 1.86 6.95
CA VAL A 82 0.26 1.17 6.63
C VAL A 82 -0.21 0.39 7.85
N SER A 83 -1.46 0.63 8.29
CA SER A 83 -2.04 -0.14 9.40
C SER A 83 -2.80 -1.35 8.91
N SER A 84 -2.87 -2.40 9.73
CA SER A 84 -3.73 -3.57 9.48
C SER A 84 -5.08 -3.46 10.21
N PHE A 85 -6.11 -4.07 9.64
CA PHE A 85 -7.42 -4.26 10.28
C PHE A 85 -8.00 -5.63 9.89
N THR A 86 -7.85 -6.60 10.79
CA THR A 86 -8.10 -8.02 10.49
C THR A 86 -9.58 -8.41 10.55
N TYR A 87 -10.46 -7.58 11.12
CA TYR A 87 -11.88 -7.90 11.27
C TYR A 87 -12.61 -8.00 9.92
N ALA A 88 -13.04 -9.20 9.55
CA ALA A 88 -13.72 -9.50 8.30
C ALA A 88 -15.17 -8.96 8.27
N LEU A 89 -15.47 -8.08 7.30
CA LEU A 89 -16.82 -7.55 7.04
C LEU A 89 -17.53 -8.32 5.91
N THR A 90 -16.78 -9.07 5.12
CA THR A 90 -17.22 -9.88 3.98
C THR A 90 -16.49 -11.22 4.04
N PRO A 91 -16.97 -12.24 3.31
CA PRO A 91 -16.19 -13.46 3.12
C PRO A 91 -14.78 -13.13 2.61
N ILE A 92 -13.78 -13.78 3.21
CA ILE A 92 -12.37 -13.72 2.83
C ILE A 92 -11.86 -15.15 2.65
N PRO A 93 -10.88 -15.42 1.77
CA PRO A 93 -10.31 -16.76 1.64
C PRO A 93 -9.81 -17.29 2.98
N GLU A 94 -10.09 -18.56 3.27
CA GLU A 94 -9.78 -19.19 4.57
C GLU A 94 -8.29 -19.05 4.93
N ALA A 95 -7.40 -19.32 3.97
CA ALA A 95 -5.96 -19.19 4.16
C ALA A 95 -5.51 -17.76 4.56
N LEU A 96 -6.10 -16.72 3.95
CA LEU A 96 -5.81 -15.33 4.32
C LEU A 96 -6.42 -14.96 5.66
N SER A 97 -7.63 -15.43 5.95
CA SER A 97 -8.28 -15.27 7.25
C SER A 97 -7.43 -15.84 8.38
N GLU A 98 -6.98 -17.09 8.23
CA GLU A 98 -6.11 -17.74 9.21
C GLU A 98 -4.78 -17.00 9.35
N LYS A 99 -4.15 -16.65 8.22
CA LYS A 99 -2.89 -15.91 8.22
C LYS A 99 -3.01 -14.59 8.97
N TRP A 100 -4.03 -13.77 8.68
CA TRP A 100 -4.20 -12.48 9.33
C TRP A 100 -4.63 -12.57 10.79
N ASN A 101 -5.40 -13.59 11.17
CA ASN A 101 -5.77 -13.81 12.57
C ASN A 101 -4.60 -14.31 13.42
N GLN A 102 -3.63 -15.00 12.80
CA GLN A 102 -2.41 -15.48 13.46
C GLN A 102 -1.27 -14.46 13.39
N SER A 103 -1.30 -13.58 12.39
CA SER A 103 -0.36 -12.49 12.21
C SER A 103 -0.39 -11.56 13.42
N ARG A 104 0.79 -11.12 13.85
CA ARG A 104 0.98 -10.04 14.85
C ARG A 104 1.39 -8.73 14.17
N THR A 105 1.14 -8.62 12.88
CA THR A 105 1.51 -7.45 12.09
C THR A 105 0.41 -6.39 12.19
N ASP A 106 0.63 -5.41 13.07
CA ASP A 106 -0.26 -4.25 13.23
C ASP A 106 0.07 -3.14 12.22
N LEU A 107 1.35 -3.00 11.88
CA LEU A 107 1.88 -1.97 11.00
C LEU A 107 2.86 -2.57 9.99
N LEU A 108 2.86 -2.03 8.78
CA LEU A 108 3.92 -2.14 7.79
C LEU A 108 4.50 -0.74 7.61
N ILE A 109 5.83 -0.63 7.68
CA ILE A 109 6.57 0.57 7.32
C ILE A 109 7.24 0.28 5.99
N LEU A 110 6.97 1.11 5.00
CA LEU A 110 7.70 1.15 3.75
C LEU A 110 8.72 2.27 3.88
N GLU A 111 9.92 1.86 4.26
CA GLU A 111 11.11 2.71 4.26
C GLU A 111 11.40 3.12 2.82
N ASN A 112 11.51 4.41 2.60
CA ASN A 112 12.10 4.94 1.38
C ASN A 112 13.61 5.08 1.63
N THR A 113 14.41 4.90 0.57
CA THR A 113 15.88 4.89 0.69
C THR A 113 16.49 5.85 -0.31
N PHE A 114 15.76 6.93 -0.61
CA PHE A 114 16.15 7.91 -1.60
C PHE A 114 17.14 8.89 -0.97
N GLY A 115 18.42 8.74 -1.29
CA GLY A 115 19.48 9.64 -0.80
C GLY A 115 20.59 8.97 0.01
N GLU A 116 20.44 7.68 0.32
CA GLU A 116 21.50 6.82 0.87
C GLU A 116 22.56 6.35 -0.16
#